data_AF-A0A7Y0S0J4-F1
#
_entry.id   AF-A0A7Y0S0J4-F1
#
_cell.length_a   1.000
_cell.length_b   1.000
_cell.length_c   1.000
_cell.angle_alpha   90.00
_cell.angle_beta   90.00
_cell.angle_gamma   90.00
#
_symmetry.space_group_name_H-M   'P 1'
#
loop_
_entity.id
_entity.type
_entity.pdbx_description
1 polymer ?
#
loop_
_entity_poly.entity_id
_entity_poly.type
_entity_poly.pdbx_seq_one_letter_code
_entity_poly.pdbx_strand_id
1 'polypeptide(L)'
;MDAKQLTELVVRPTLKQLGLYSASAEQLVVGTIFVESRAKYLKQIGNGPALGIVQMEPATHDDIWQNYLAYRTELKEKVSQLVKEGT
;
A
#
# COMPACT_ATOMS: atom_id res chain seq x y z
N MET A 1 0.78 -4.15 15.01
CA MET A 1 1.72 -3.02 14.92
C MET A 1 1.11 -1.82 15.63
N ASP A 2 1.92 -0.92 16.18
CA ASP A 2 1.40 0.32 16.76
C ASP A 2 0.81 1.22 15.66
N ALA A 3 -0.42 1.72 15.86
CA ALA A 3 -1.15 2.47 14.84
C ALA A 3 -0.48 3.81 14.52
N LYS A 4 0.07 4.47 15.54
CA LYS A 4 0.75 5.75 15.38
C LYS A 4 2.05 5.56 14.60
N GLN A 5 2.84 4.55 14.94
CA GLN A 5 4.06 4.22 14.20
C GLN A 5 3.78 3.85 12.73
N LEU A 6 2.78 3.00 12.47
CA LEU A 6 2.38 2.66 11.08
C LEU A 6 2.02 3.93 10.29
N THR A 7 1.23 4.81 10.90
CA THR A 7 0.76 6.04 10.27
C THR A 7 1.93 6.98 9.99
N GLU A 8 2.74 7.27 11.01
CA GLU A 8 3.78 8.31 10.96
C GLU A 8 5.04 7.88 10.21
N LEU A 9 5.40 6.59 10.28
CA LEU A 9 6.68 6.08 9.78
C LEU A 9 6.56 5.34 8.45
N VAL A 10 5.35 4.90 8.07
CA VAL A 10 5.12 4.15 6.82
C VAL A 10 4.12 4.85 5.93
N VAL A 11 2.85 4.98 6.34
CA VAL A 11 1.80 5.47 5.45
C VAL A 11 2.03 6.93 5.04
N ARG A 12 2.27 7.81 6.01
CA ARG A 12 2.49 9.24 5.76
C ARG A 12 3.69 9.51 4.85
N PRO A 13 4.91 9.00 5.13
CA PRO A 13 6.06 9.26 4.26
C PRO A 13 5.86 8.69 2.86
N THR A 14 5.29 7.48 2.73
CA THR A 14 4.98 6.90 1.41
C THR A 14 4.00 7.77 0.61
N LEU A 15 2.89 8.20 1.21
CA LEU A 15 1.93 9.07 0.52
C LEU A 15 2.54 10.42 0.12
N LYS A 16 3.43 10.98 0.96
CA LYS A 16 4.15 12.22 0.63
C LYS A 16 5.12 12.02 -0.53
N GLN A 17 5.89 10.94 -0.53
CA GLN A 17 6.84 10.62 -1.61
C GLN A 17 6.12 10.40 -2.95
N LEU A 18 4.93 9.78 -2.92
CA LEU A 18 4.08 9.62 -4.10
C LEU A 18 3.40 10.93 -4.56
N GLY A 19 3.39 11.98 -3.73
CA GLY A 19 2.64 13.22 -3.99
C GLY A 19 1.13 13.06 -3.84
N LEU A 20 0.68 12.05 -3.08
CA LEU A 20 -0.74 11.69 -2.89
C LEU A 20 -1.23 11.97 -1.47
N TYR A 21 -0.45 12.70 -0.67
CA TYR A 21 -0.79 12.96 0.72
C TYR A 21 -1.98 13.93 0.86
N SER A 22 -2.98 13.47 1.59
CA SER A 22 -3.99 14.30 2.27
C SER A 22 -4.35 13.61 3.59
N ALA A 23 -4.93 14.35 4.53
CA ALA A 23 -5.38 13.77 5.80
C ALA A 23 -6.42 12.65 5.58
N SER A 24 -7.29 12.79 4.57
CA SER A 24 -8.28 11.77 4.22
C SER A 24 -7.64 10.54 3.56
N ALA A 25 -6.64 10.71 2.69
CA ALA A 25 -5.92 9.59 2.09
C ALA A 25 -5.13 8.79 3.13
N GLU A 26 -4.47 9.47 4.09
CA GLU A 26 -3.79 8.81 5.22
C GLU A 26 -4.76 7.96 6.05
N GLN A 27 -5.89 8.55 6.46
CA GLN A 27 -6.91 7.85 7.24
C GLN A 27 -7.51 6.67 6.49
N LEU A 28 -7.77 6.82 5.19
CA LEU A 28 -8.30 5.75 4.35
C LEU A 28 -7.34 4.55 4.31
N VAL A 29 -6.07 4.79 4.01
CA VAL A 29 -5.06 3.72 3.92
C VAL A 29 -4.86 3.02 5.27
N VAL A 30 -4.74 3.78 6.35
CA VAL A 30 -4.60 3.20 7.70
C VAL A 30 -5.85 2.39 8.07
N GLY A 31 -7.05 2.93 7.82
CA GLY A 31 -8.31 2.24 8.06
C GLY A 31 -8.41 0.91 7.32
N THR A 32 -8.09 0.90 6.02
CA THR A 32 -8.05 -0.32 5.20
C THR A 32 -7.07 -1.36 5.78
N ILE A 33 -5.84 -0.96 6.14
CA ILE A 33 -4.86 -1.87 6.74
C ILE A 33 -5.41 -2.56 8.01
N PHE A 34 -6.10 -1.81 8.87
CA PHE A 34 -6.66 -2.34 10.11
C PHE A 34 -7.86 -3.27 9.87
N VAL A 35 -8.69 -2.99 8.86
CA VAL A 35 -9.78 -3.88 8.46
C VAL A 35 -9.25 -5.18 7.87
N GLU A 36 -8.27 -5.10 6.97
CA GLU A 36 -7.76 -6.26 6.21
C GLU A 36 -6.87 -7.19 7.05
N SER A 37 -5.94 -6.64 7.82
CA SER A 37 -4.91 -7.45 8.50
C SER A 37 -4.77 -7.18 9.99
N ARG A 38 -5.60 -6.30 10.57
CA ARG A 38 -5.43 -5.76 11.92
C ARG A 38 -4.02 -5.18 12.15
N ALA A 39 -3.38 -4.71 11.08
CA ALA A 39 -1.98 -4.29 11.07
C ALA A 39 -1.01 -5.31 11.71
N LYS A 40 -1.30 -6.61 11.55
CA LYS A 40 -0.58 -7.70 12.22
C LYS A 40 -0.16 -8.82 11.27
N TYR A 41 -0.97 -9.11 10.27
CA TYR A 41 -0.74 -10.27 9.39
C TYR A 41 -0.10 -9.84 8.07
N LEU A 42 1.11 -10.36 7.79
CA LEU A 42 1.82 -10.16 6.52
C LEU A 42 1.51 -11.24 5.48
N LYS A 43 0.88 -12.34 5.92
CA LYS A 43 0.36 -13.44 5.12
C LYS A 43 -1.08 -13.69 5.56
N GLN A 44 -1.98 -13.95 4.62
CA GLN A 44 -3.40 -14.11 4.87
C GLN A 44 -3.71 -15.13 5.98
N ILE A 45 -4.70 -14.82 6.83
CA ILE A 45 -5.38 -15.83 7.65
C ILE A 45 -6.40 -16.53 6.74
N GLY A 46 -6.00 -17.64 6.11
CA GLY A 46 -6.84 -18.40 5.18
C GLY A 46 -6.04 -19.01 4.02
N ASN A 47 -6.73 -19.59 3.04
CA ASN A 47 -6.14 -20.26 1.88
C ASN A 47 -5.98 -19.34 0.64
N GLY A 48 -6.29 -18.05 0.74
CA GLY A 48 -6.20 -17.11 -0.39
C GLY A 48 -4.78 -16.57 -0.61
N PRO A 49 -4.49 -16.04 -1.82
CA PRO A 49 -3.16 -15.58 -2.20
C PRO A 49 -2.84 -14.14 -1.75
N ALA A 50 -3.66 -13.50 -0.92
CA ALA A 50 -3.48 -12.10 -0.57
C ALA A 50 -2.18 -11.85 0.23
N LEU A 51 -1.44 -10.82 -0.16
CA LEU A 51 -0.08 -10.58 0.33
C LEU A 51 0.06 -9.26 1.11
N GLY A 52 0.98 -9.29 2.08
CA GLY A 52 1.41 -8.11 2.82
C GLY A 52 0.35 -7.54 3.77
N ILE A 53 0.64 -6.36 4.30
CA ILE A 53 -0.17 -5.76 5.37
C ILE A 53 -1.52 -5.22 4.91
N VAL A 54 -1.64 -4.93 3.61
CA VAL A 54 -2.89 -4.50 2.96
C VAL A 54 -3.70 -5.68 2.40
N GLN A 55 -3.18 -6.91 2.46
CA GLN A 55 -3.81 -8.10 1.88
C GLN A 55 -4.20 -7.90 0.41
N MET A 56 -3.25 -7.41 -0.40
CA MET A 56 -3.49 -7.20 -1.83
C MET A 56 -3.56 -8.55 -2.55
N GLU A 57 -4.61 -8.79 -3.33
CA GLU A 57 -4.70 -9.94 -4.22
C GLU A 57 -3.80 -9.76 -5.46
N PRO A 58 -3.12 -10.82 -5.95
CA PRO A 58 -2.24 -10.71 -7.11
C PRO A 58 -2.93 -10.20 -8.39
N ALA A 59 -4.17 -10.63 -8.65
CA ALA A 59 -4.92 -10.19 -9.82
C ALA A 59 -5.21 -8.68 -9.77
N THR A 60 -5.58 -8.16 -8.60
CA THR A 60 -5.81 -6.72 -8.37
C THR A 60 -4.51 -5.92 -8.51
N HIS A 61 -3.40 -6.45 -7.99
CA HIS A 61 -2.09 -5.84 -8.17
C HIS A 61 -1.75 -5.69 -9.66
N ASP A 62 -1.87 -6.78 -10.43
CA ASP A 62 -1.50 -6.78 -11.85
C ASP A 62 -2.39 -5.85 -12.67
N ASP A 63 -3.69 -5.80 -12.37
CA ASP A 63 -4.63 -4.85 -12.97
C ASP A 63 -4.23 -3.40 -12.70
N ILE A 64 -3.86 -3.05 -11.46
CA ILE A 64 -3.37 -1.69 -11.13
C ILE A 64 -2.15 -1.33 -11.98
N TRP A 65 -1.21 -2.25 -12.20
CA TRP A 65 -0.03 -1.98 -13.03
C TRP A 65 -0.38 -1.81 -14.51
N GLN A 66 -1.24 -2.68 -15.03
CA GLN A 66 -1.57 -2.73 -16.46
C GLN A 66 -2.56 -1.65 -16.89
N ASN A 67 -3.50 -1.28 -16.01
CA ASN A 67 -4.64 -0.45 -16.37
C ASN A 67 -4.71 0.89 -15.63
N TYR A 68 -4.10 1.03 -14.44
CA TYR A 68 -4.08 2.30 -13.72
C TYR A 68 -2.74 3.04 -13.85
N LEU A 69 -1.63 2.38 -13.53
CA LEU A 69 -0.29 2.98 -13.57
C LEU A 69 0.25 3.12 -14.99
N ALA A 70 -0.16 2.25 -15.93
CA ALA A 70 0.28 2.31 -17.33
C ALA A 70 0.04 3.67 -18.00
N TYR A 71 -0.99 4.39 -17.58
CA TYR A 71 -1.36 5.71 -18.12
C TYR A 71 -0.93 6.87 -17.22
N ARG A 72 -0.13 6.60 -16.17
CA ARG A 72 0.32 7.59 -15.18
C ARG A 72 1.83 7.49 -14.97
N THR A 73 2.59 7.86 -16.00
CA THR A 73 4.06 7.71 -16.05
C THR A 73 4.75 8.18 -14.78
N GLU A 74 4.47 9.42 -14.33
CA GLU A 74 5.11 9.97 -13.12
C GLU A 74 4.80 9.14 -11.86
N LEU A 75 3.54 8.73 -11.68
CA LEU A 75 3.14 7.93 -10.53
C LEU A 75 3.76 6.53 -10.60
N LYS A 76 3.78 5.91 -11.79
CA LYS A 76 4.39 4.61 -12.03
C LYS A 76 5.88 4.62 -11.69
N GLU A 77 6.60 5.68 -12.07
CA GLU A 77 8.02 5.85 -11.75
C GLU A 77 8.26 5.96 -10.24
N LYS A 78 7.49 6.80 -9.53
CA LYS A 78 7.58 6.93 -8.07
C LYS A 78 7.29 5.61 -7.35
N VAL A 79 6.26 4.88 -7.77
CA VAL A 79 5.94 3.55 -7.22
C VAL A 79 7.08 2.56 -7.51
N SER A 80 7.64 2.57 -8.71
CA SER A 80 8.75 1.67 -9.08
C SER A 80 10.03 1.93 -8.28
N GLN A 81 10.30 3.18 -7.91
CA GLN A 81 11.44 3.54 -7.05
C GLN A 81 11.30 2.94 -5.66
N LEU A 82 10.11 3.04 -5.06
CA LEU A 82 9.81 2.45 -3.75
C LEU A 82 9.96 0.92 -3.72
N VAL A 83 9.65 0.24 -4.83
CA VAL A 83 9.84 -1.22 -4.94
C VAL A 83 11.33 -1.59 -4.92
N LYS A 84 12.18 -0.82 -5.60
CA LYS A 84 13.63 -1.08 -5.69
C LYS A 84 14.38 -0.83 -4.39
N GLU A 85 13.89 0.09 -3.56
CA GLU A 85 14.48 0.40 -2.25
C GLU A 85 14.23 -0.70 -1.19
N GLY A 86 13.32 -1.64 -1.46
CA GLY A 86 12.92 -2.70 -0.54
C GLY A 86 13.56 -4.08 -0.76
N THR A 87 14.56 -4.20 -1.64
CA THR A 87 15.32 -5.43 -1.96
C THR A 87 16.79 -5.28 -1.64
#